data_AF-A0A6G2V213-F1
#
_entry.id   AF-A0A6G2V213-F1
#
_cell.length_a   1.000
_cell.length_b   1.000
_cell.length_c   1.000
_cell.angle_alpha   90.00
_cell.angle_beta   90.00
_cell.angle_gamma   90.00
#
_symmetry.space_group_name_H-M   'P 1'
#
loop_
_entity.id
_entity.type
_entity.pdbx_description
1 polymer ?
#
loop_
_entity_poly.entity_id
_entity_poly.type
_entity_poly.pdbx_seq_one_letter_code
_entity_poly.pdbx_strand_id
1 'polypeptide(L)' 'MRMLINVPETVVADALRGIAASHPGLTVDVENRVVVRRDAPVAGKVALVSGGGSGHEPLHAGFVG' A
#
# COMPACT_ATOMS: atom_id res chain seq x y z
N MET A 1 18.59 -10.97 15.40
CA MET A 1 17.39 -10.23 14.95
C MET A 1 16.30 -11.25 14.63
N ARG A 2 15.06 -11.05 15.08
CA ARG A 2 13.92 -11.90 14.70
C ARG A 2 12.94 -11.04 13.90
N MET A 3 12.71 -11.40 12.65
CA MET A 3 11.77 -10.74 11.75
C MET A 3 10.71 -11.75 11.35
N LEU A 4 9.44 -11.36 11.34
CA LEU A 4 8.34 -12.17 10.81
C LEU A 4 8.19 -11.89 9.32
N ILE A 5 9.12 -12.44 8.54
CA ILE A 5 9.17 -12.28 7.08
C ILE A 5 9.45 -13.64 6.44
N ASN A 6 9.05 -13.81 5.19
CA ASN A 6 9.43 -15.00 4.41
C ASN A 6 10.90 -14.88 3.99
N VAL A 7 11.19 -13.98 3.05
CA VAL A 7 12.54 -13.64 2.61
C VAL A 7 12.66 -12.12 2.42
N PRO A 8 13.86 -11.52 2.60
CA PRO A 8 14.05 -10.08 2.50
C PRO A 8 13.60 -9.48 1.16
N GLU A 9 13.74 -10.22 0.07
CA GLU A 9 13.44 -9.78 -1.29
C GLU A 9 11.94 -9.56 -1.52
N THR A 10 11.10 -10.31 -0.80
CA THR A 10 9.63 -10.27 -0.99
C THR A 10 8.91 -9.49 0.10
N VAL A 11 9.60 -9.00 1.14
CA VAL A 11 8.96 -8.42 2.33
C VAL A 11 7.93 -7.34 1.99
N VAL A 12 8.26 -6.43 1.07
CA VAL A 12 7.36 -5.35 0.64
C VAL A 12 6.17 -5.89 -0.15
N ALA A 13 6.43 -6.83 -1.07
CA ALA A 13 5.37 -7.42 -1.88
C ALA A 13 4.38 -8.23 -1.01
N ASP A 14 4.89 -8.95 -0.02
CA ASP A 14 4.07 -9.73 0.93
C ASP A 14 3.22 -8.81 1.82
N ALA A 15 3.80 -7.71 2.31
CA ALA A 15 3.07 -6.69 3.05
C ALA A 15 1.95 -6.04 2.21
N LEU A 16 2.23 -5.68 0.94
CA LEU A 16 1.23 -5.11 0.03
C LEU A 16 0.10 -6.09 -0.29
N ARG A 17 0.39 -7.38 -0.50
CA ARG A 17 -0.64 -8.43 -0.63
C ARG A 17 -1.50 -8.52 0.63
N GLY A 18 -0.89 -8.39 1.80
CA GLY A 18 -1.59 -8.30 3.08
C GLY A 18 -2.54 -7.10 3.15
N ILE A 19 -2.11 -5.90 2.75
CA ILE A 19 -2.97 -4.71 2.66
C ILE A 19 -4.15 -4.97 1.73
N ALA A 20 -3.90 -5.50 0.54
CA ALA A 20 -4.94 -5.80 -0.45
C ALA A 20 -6.01 -6.77 0.10
N ALA A 21 -5.58 -7.79 0.84
CA ALA A 21 -6.47 -8.78 1.45
C ALA A 21 -7.26 -8.24 2.65
N SER A 22 -6.67 -7.31 3.42
CA SER A 22 -7.28 -6.78 4.66
C SER A 22 -8.13 -5.53 4.45
N HIS A 23 -7.93 -4.78 3.37
CA HIS A 23 -8.59 -3.50 3.12
C HIS A 23 -9.34 -3.51 1.78
N PRO A 24 -10.57 -4.04 1.70
CA PRO A 24 -11.32 -4.13 0.45
C PRO A 24 -11.67 -2.76 -0.14
N GLY A 25 -11.61 -1.66 0.62
CA GLY A 25 -11.77 -0.29 0.12
C GLY A 25 -10.57 0.23 -0.69
N LEU A 26 -9.51 -0.55 -0.83
CA LEU A 26 -8.31 -0.20 -1.58
C LEU A 26 -8.17 -1.06 -2.84
N THR A 27 -7.48 -0.49 -3.82
CA THR A 27 -6.87 -1.20 -4.95
C THR A 27 -5.36 -1.12 -4.75
N VAL A 28 -4.71 -2.28 -4.73
CA VAL A 28 -3.26 -2.38 -4.50
C VAL A 28 -2.60 -3.00 -5.72
N ASP A 29 -1.74 -2.23 -6.38
CA ASP A 29 -0.84 -2.70 -7.41
C ASP A 29 0.48 -3.13 -6.75
N VAL A 30 0.65 -4.44 -6.58
CA VAL A 30 1.81 -5.02 -5.89
C VAL A 30 3.09 -4.87 -6.73
N GLU A 31 2.97 -4.93 -8.06
CA GLU A 31 4.11 -4.84 -8.97
C GLU A 31 4.69 -3.43 -8.97
N ASN A 32 3.83 -2.43 -9.12
CA ASN A 32 4.24 -1.02 -9.13
C ASN A 32 4.31 -0.40 -7.72
N ARG A 33 3.89 -1.14 -6.68
CA ARG A 33 3.88 -0.72 -5.27
C ARG A 33 3.03 0.53 -5.05
N VAL A 34 1.86 0.55 -5.66
CA VAL A 34 0.89 1.66 -5.58
C VAL A 34 -0.35 1.21 -4.83
N VAL A 35 -0.81 2.04 -3.90
CA VAL A 35 -2.07 1.85 -3.17
C VAL A 35 -2.98 3.03 -3.48
N VAL A 36 -4.19 2.73 -3.93
CA VAL A 36 -5.19 3.74 -4.32
C VAL A 36 -6.52 3.40 -3.66
N ARG A 37 -7.33 4.41 -3.34
CA ARG A 37 -8.73 4.19 -2.91
C ARG A 37 -9.54 3.57 -4.05
N ARG A 38 -10.41 2.61 -3.74
CA ARG A 38 -11.15 1.82 -4.73
C ARG A 38 -12.10 2.64 -5.60
N ASP A 39 -12.67 3.72 -5.07
CA ASP A 39 -13.58 4.63 -5.78
C ASP A 39 -12.83 5.73 -6.57
N ALA A 40 -11.50 5.69 -6.62
CA ALA A 40 -10.73 6.61 -7.45
C ALA A 40 -10.86 6.25 -8.94
N PRO A 41 -10.88 7.24 -9.86
CA PRO A 41 -10.82 8.69 -9.59
C PRO A 41 -12.15 9.25 -9.10
N VAL A 42 -12.09 10.25 -8.21
CA VAL A 42 -13.28 10.98 -7.74
C VAL A 42 -13.42 12.29 -8.51
N ALA A 43 -14.45 12.36 -9.35
CA ALA A 43 -14.73 13.52 -10.18
C ALA A 43 -14.91 14.81 -9.36
N GLY A 44 -14.38 15.92 -9.87
CA GLY A 44 -14.48 17.25 -9.25
C GLY A 44 -13.60 17.45 -8.02
N LYS A 45 -12.71 16.51 -7.67
CA LYS A 45 -11.75 16.63 -6.57
C LYS A 45 -10.30 16.62 -7.06
N VAL A 46 -9.44 17.36 -6.38
CA VAL A 46 -7.98 17.30 -6.59
C VAL A 46 -7.45 16.01 -5.97
N ALA A 47 -6.68 15.23 -6.74
CA ALA A 47 -6.04 14.03 -6.24
C ALA A 47 -4.81 14.39 -5.39
N LEU A 48 -4.63 13.68 -4.26
CA LEU A 48 -3.44 13.78 -3.42
C LEU A 48 -2.60 12.53 -3.61
N VAL A 49 -1.29 12.73 -3.79
CA VAL A 49 -0.31 11.66 -3.96
C VAL A 49 0.85 11.91 -3.00
N SER A 50 1.31 10.85 -2.35
CA SER A 50 2.49 10.83 -1.50
C SER A 50 3.18 9.47 -1.63
N GLY A 51 4.38 9.33 -1.09
CA GLY A 51 5.14 8.10 -1.21
C GLY A 51 6.55 8.22 -0.64
N GLY A 52 7.19 7.07 -0.48
CA GLY A 52 8.53 6.91 0.09
C GLY A 52 8.94 5.44 0.12
N GLY A 53 10.08 5.13 0.72
CA GLY A 53 10.49 3.75 0.97
C GLY A 53 9.66 3.08 2.06
N SER A 54 9.45 1.76 1.94
CA SER A 54 8.83 0.93 3.00
C SER A 54 9.68 0.88 4.28
N GLY A 55 9.08 0.49 5.40
CA GLY A 55 9.71 0.46 6.73
C GLY A 55 9.27 1.60 7.66
N HIS A 56 8.35 2.45 7.19
CA HIS A 56 7.74 3.54 7.95
C HIS A 56 6.22 3.35 8.11
N GLU A 57 5.71 2.14 7.89
CA GLU A 57 4.29 1.83 8.03
C GLU A 57 3.78 2.30 9.41
N PRO A 58 2.65 3.05 9.47
CA PRO A 58 1.61 3.15 8.43
C PRO A 58 1.85 4.18 7.32
N LEU A 59 2.89 5.01 7.41
CA LEU A 59 3.19 6.03 6.40
C LEU A 59 3.77 5.35 5.14
N HIS A 60 3.22 5.52 3.94
CA HIS A 60 2.07 6.35 3.54
C HIS A 60 0.77 5.58 3.28
N ALA A 61 0.86 4.28 2.98
CA ALA A 61 -0.27 3.48 2.49
C ALA A 61 -1.45 3.41 3.47
N GLY A 62 -1.20 3.51 4.77
CA GLY A 62 -2.24 3.54 5.81
C GLY A 62 -3.08 4.83 5.82
N PHE A 63 -2.70 5.85 5.04
CA PHE A 63 -3.43 7.11 4.91
C PHE A 63 -4.16 7.26 3.56
N VAL A 64 -4.20 6.23 2.73
CA VAL A 64 -4.98 6.24 1.48
C VAL A 64 -6.46 6.02 1.81
N GLY A 65 -7.32 7.00 1.52
CA GLY A 65 -8.72 7.03 1.95
C GLY A 65 -9.53 8.22 1.46
#